data_AF-A0A9N9R3F3-F1
#
_entry.id   AF-A0A9N9R3F3-F1
#
_cell.length_a   1.000
_cell.length_b   1.000
_cell.length_c   1.000
_cell.angle_alpha   90.00
_cell.angle_beta   90.00
_cell.angle_gamma   90.00
#
_symmetry.space_group_name_H-M   'P 1'
#
loop_
_entity.id
_entity.type
_entity.pdbx_description
1 polymer ?
#
loop_
_entity_poly.entity_id
_entity_poly.type
_entity_poly.pdbx_seq_one_letter_code
_entity_poly.pdbx_strand_id
1 'polypeptide(L)'
;MTYPWSTSYKRIEAQYCLADVALETKKHVNKKTLDEIDPYGNALELIQHETTHFRTLKYLTWGICVPARCELRSVERLLGTVLTRSYLGTNGLRPRIQVQETCQRPDDSKQFDVLFYSFV
;
A
#
# COMPACT_ATOMS: atom_id res chain seq x y z
N MET A 1 -16.99 -0.91 24.22
CA MET A 1 -18.23 -1.62 23.84
C MET A 1 -17.97 -3.12 23.88
N THR A 2 -18.78 -3.88 24.61
CA THR A 2 -18.60 -5.34 24.80
C THR A 2 -19.75 -6.08 24.13
N TYR A 3 -19.43 -6.92 23.14
CA TYR A 3 -20.41 -7.71 22.40
C TYR A 3 -20.60 -9.09 23.04
N PRO A 4 -21.81 -9.69 22.98
CA PRO A 4 -22.14 -10.93 23.67
C PRO A 4 -21.38 -12.19 23.18
N TRP A 5 -20.73 -12.14 22.01
CA TRP A 5 -19.88 -13.22 21.48
C TRP A 5 -18.38 -13.04 21.81
N SER A 6 -18.01 -12.03 22.58
CA SER A 6 -16.60 -11.70 22.89
C SER A 6 -15.85 -12.77 23.69
N THR A 7 -16.56 -13.69 24.36
CA THR A 7 -15.97 -14.77 25.18
C THR A 7 -15.73 -16.07 24.40
N SER A 8 -16.36 -16.25 23.24
CA SER A 8 -16.35 -17.53 22.51
C SER A 8 -15.18 -17.69 21.54
N TYR A 9 -14.54 -16.58 21.15
CA TYR A 9 -13.39 -16.59 20.25
C TYR A 9 -12.27 -15.76 20.86
N LYS A 10 -11.08 -16.34 21.03
CA LYS A 10 -9.86 -15.54 21.27
C LYS A 10 -9.73 -14.59 20.07
N ARG A 11 -10.09 -13.34 20.28
CA ARG A 11 -10.05 -12.29 19.25
C ARG A 11 -8.64 -12.27 18.68
N ILE A 12 -8.50 -12.40 17.36
CA ILE A 12 -7.21 -12.14 16.73
C ILE A 12 -6.97 -10.65 16.92
N GLU A 13 -6.08 -10.32 17.85
CA GLU A 13 -5.61 -8.95 18.02
C GLU A 13 -4.92 -8.55 16.73
N ALA A 14 -5.48 -7.56 16.06
CA ALA A 14 -4.93 -7.00 14.83
C ALA A 14 -4.40 -5.59 15.10
N GLN A 15 -3.53 -5.13 14.22
CA GLN A 15 -3.03 -3.77 14.15
C GLN A 15 -3.04 -3.33 12.69
N TYR A 16 -3.20 -2.03 12.47
CA TYR A 16 -3.23 -1.41 11.17
C TYR A 16 -1.94 -0.64 10.94
N CYS A 17 -1.24 -0.93 9.85
CA CYS A 17 0.00 -0.27 9.49
C CYS A 17 -0.19 0.51 8.19
N LEU A 18 0.36 1.71 8.13
CA LEU A 18 0.52 2.45 6.87
C LEU A 18 1.94 2.23 6.35
N ALA A 19 2.03 1.83 5.10
CA ALA A 19 3.28 1.58 4.41
C ALA A 19 3.38 2.46 3.17
N ASP A 20 4.51 3.12 2.99
CA ASP A 20 4.83 3.77 1.74
C ASP A 20 5.53 2.78 0.81
N VAL A 21 5.06 2.75 -0.43
CA VAL A 21 5.48 1.82 -1.46
C VAL A 21 5.96 2.62 -2.65
N ALA A 22 7.24 2.50 -2.96
CA ALA A 22 7.82 2.97 -4.21
C ALA A 22 7.93 1.81 -5.20
N LEU A 23 7.32 1.95 -6.37
CA LEU A 23 7.37 0.97 -7.46
C LEU A 23 8.55 1.30 -8.37
N GLU A 24 9.61 0.51 -8.28
CA GLU A 24 10.82 0.65 -9.09
C GLU A 24 10.79 -0.31 -10.28
N THR A 25 11.36 0.09 -11.43
CA THR A 25 11.56 -0.82 -12.57
C THR A 25 13.04 -1.04 -12.79
N LYS A 26 13.41 -2.28 -13.15
CA LYS A 26 14.77 -2.58 -13.63
C LYS A 26 14.97 -2.28 -15.12
N LYS A 27 13.87 -2.22 -15.88
CA LYS A 27 13.92 -1.93 -17.31
C LYS A 27 13.91 -0.42 -17.49
N HIS A 28 14.84 0.09 -18.29
CA HIS A 28 14.70 1.42 -18.89
C HIS A 28 13.46 1.37 -19.78
N VAL A 29 12.34 1.88 -19.27
CA VAL A 29 11.17 2.12 -20.10
C VAL A 29 11.44 3.42 -20.84
N ASN A 30 11.42 3.35 -22.17
CA ASN A 30 11.50 4.55 -22.99
C ASN A 30 10.36 5.47 -22.57
N LYS A 31 10.69 6.72 -22.22
CA LYS A 31 9.70 7.72 -21.84
C LYS A 31 8.78 7.98 -23.04
N LYS A 32 7.60 7.38 -23.01
CA LYS A 32 6.52 7.69 -23.94
C LYS A 32 5.80 8.97 -23.51
N THR A 33 5.30 9.72 -24.47
CA THR A 33 4.35 10.80 -24.20
C THR A 33 2.98 10.22 -23.84
N LEU A 34 2.13 10.98 -23.13
CA LEU A 34 0.80 10.50 -22.73
C LEU A 34 -0.04 10.05 -23.94
N ASP A 35 0.12 10.73 -25.08
CA ASP A 35 -0.58 10.44 -26.34
C ASP A 35 -0.13 9.12 -26.99
N GLU A 36 1.05 8.62 -26.62
CA GLU A 36 1.60 7.34 -27.08
C GLU A 36 1.22 6.16 -26.15
N ILE A 37 0.59 6.45 -25.00
CA ILE A 37 0.16 5.43 -24.03
C ILE A 37 -1.27 5.02 -24.38
N ASP A 38 -1.44 3.76 -24.78
CA ASP A 38 -2.77 3.17 -24.93
C ASP A 38 -3.43 3.01 -23.55
N PRO A 39 -4.54 3.71 -23.26
CA PRO A 39 -5.21 3.63 -21.95
C PRO A 39 -5.81 2.24 -21.66
N TYR A 40 -6.03 1.42 -22.69
CA TYR A 40 -6.47 0.03 -22.57
C TYR A 40 -5.32 -0.97 -22.69
N GLY A 41 -4.09 -0.46 -22.85
CA GLY A 41 -2.89 -1.23 -23.02
C GLY A 41 -2.21 -1.58 -21.69
N ASN A 42 -0.88 -1.50 -21.68
CA ASN A 42 -0.10 -1.90 -20.52
C ASN A 42 -0.12 -0.83 -19.42
N ALA A 43 -0.79 -1.14 -18.31
CA ALA A 43 -0.85 -0.27 -17.13
C ALA A 43 0.53 0.18 -16.59
N LEU A 44 1.60 -0.58 -16.85
CA LEU A 44 2.96 -0.17 -16.47
C LEU A 44 3.42 1.13 -17.11
N GLU A 45 3.02 1.36 -18.37
CA GLU A 45 3.42 2.55 -19.11
C GLU A 45 2.81 3.79 -18.46
N LEU A 46 1.56 3.67 -18.00
CA LEU A 46 0.88 4.72 -17.25
C LEU A 46 1.46 4.90 -15.84
N ILE A 47 1.75 3.81 -15.11
CA ILE A 47 2.24 3.89 -13.72
C ILE A 47 3.57 4.66 -13.61
N GLN A 48 4.42 4.52 -14.64
CA GLN A 48 5.74 5.13 -14.67
C GLN A 48 5.74 6.53 -15.30
N HIS A 49 4.63 6.96 -15.90
CA HIS A 49 4.56 8.22 -16.59
C HIS A 49 4.43 9.38 -15.59
N GLU A 50 5.32 10.36 -15.71
CA GLU A 50 5.28 11.62 -14.97
C GLU A 50 4.49 12.64 -15.78
N THR A 51 3.28 12.98 -15.33
CA THR A 51 2.53 14.11 -15.91
C THR A 51 2.69 15.34 -15.03
N THR A 52 2.47 16.51 -15.61
CA THR A 52 2.46 17.79 -14.88
C THR A 52 1.28 17.95 -13.92
N HIS A 53 0.18 17.21 -14.12
CA HIS A 53 -1.07 17.40 -13.37
C HIS A 53 -1.48 16.21 -12.50
N PHE A 54 -1.02 15.00 -12.80
CA PHE A 54 -1.27 13.80 -11.99
C PHE A 54 -0.06 13.44 -11.14
N ARG A 55 -0.33 13.03 -9.90
CA ARG A 55 0.67 12.37 -9.06
C ARG A 55 1.12 11.09 -9.74
N THR A 56 2.42 10.85 -9.74
CA THR A 56 3.00 9.59 -10.22
C THR A 56 2.47 8.43 -9.39
N LEU A 57 1.89 7.43 -10.06
CA LEU A 57 1.47 6.16 -9.44
C LEU A 57 2.66 5.30 -8.98
N LYS A 58 3.89 5.79 -9.20
CA LYS A 58 5.14 5.24 -8.71
C LYS A 58 5.19 5.20 -7.18
N TYR A 59 4.53 6.13 -6.49
CA TYR A 59 4.50 6.19 -5.03
C TYR A 59 3.08 5.99 -4.52
N LEU A 60 2.89 5.00 -3.65
CA LEU A 60 1.60 4.58 -3.14
C LEU A 60 1.68 4.46 -1.63
N THR A 61 0.69 4.96 -0.91
CA THR A 61 0.52 4.67 0.52
C THR A 61 -0.51 3.55 0.66
N TRP A 62 -0.12 2.45 1.28
CA TRP A 62 -0.95 1.25 1.44
C TRP A 62 -1.23 0.98 2.92
N GLY A 63 -2.52 0.87 3.27
CA GLY A 63 -2.98 0.41 4.57
C GLY A 63 -3.11 -1.12 4.68
N ILE A 64 -2.43 -1.74 5.64
CA ILE A 64 -2.46 -3.19 5.85
C ILE A 64 -2.88 -3.54 7.28
N CYS A 65 -3.81 -4.49 7.39
CA CYS A 65 -4.22 -5.07 8.67
C CYS A 65 -3.44 -6.38 8.90
N VAL A 66 -2.72 -6.48 10.01
CA VAL A 66 -1.88 -7.63 10.37
C VAL A 66 -2.11 -8.00 11.83
N PRO A 67 -1.74 -9.21 12.29
CA PRO A 67 -1.75 -9.53 13.71
C PRO A 67 -0.92 -8.54 14.54
N ALA A 68 -1.38 -8.21 15.75
CA ALA A 68 -0.78 -7.23 16.67
C ALA A 68 0.65 -7.59 17.14
N ARG A 69 1.06 -8.84 16.91
CA ARG A 69 2.41 -9.36 17.19
C ARG A 69 3.39 -9.14 16.03
N CYS A 70 2.93 -8.72 14.86
CA CYS A 70 3.82 -8.49 13.73
C CYS A 70 4.71 -7.28 14.00
N GLU A 71 6.01 -7.48 13.92
CA GLU A 71 6.98 -6.38 13.87
C GLU A 71 6.90 -5.65 12.52
N LEU A 72 7.31 -4.38 12.47
CA LEU A 72 7.30 -3.57 11.24
C LEU A 72 8.00 -4.28 10.07
N ARG A 73 9.15 -4.92 10.33
CA ARG A 73 9.88 -5.70 9.33
C ARG A 73 9.09 -6.90 8.79
N SER A 74 8.25 -7.50 9.62
CA SER A 74 7.37 -8.60 9.19
C SER A 74 6.27 -8.07 8.25
N VAL A 75 5.76 -6.88 8.52
CA VAL A 75 4.78 -6.20 7.67
C VAL A 75 5.40 -5.84 6.31
N GLU A 76 6.60 -5.28 6.31
CA GLU A 76 7.35 -4.98 5.07
C GLU A 76 7.56 -6.23 4.21
N ARG A 77 7.96 -7.35 4.82
CA ARG A 77 8.16 -8.62 4.12
C ARG A 77 6.85 -9.20 3.58
N LEU A 78 5.78 -9.12 4.36
CA LEU A 78 4.46 -9.59 3.94
C LEU A 78 3.98 -8.79 2.74
N LEU A 79 3.98 -7.46 2.85
CA LEU A 79 3.58 -6.57 1.76
C LEU A 79 4.49 -6.74 0.53
N GLY A 80 5.79 -6.92 0.74
CA GLY A 80 6.74 -7.21 -0.33
C GLY A 80 6.41 -8.50 -1.07
N THR A 81 6.03 -9.54 -0.36
CA THR A 81 5.61 -10.82 -0.94
C THR A 81 4.31 -10.67 -1.72
N VAL A 82 3.32 -9.98 -1.16
CA VAL A 82 2.02 -9.72 -1.81
C VAL A 82 2.22 -8.94 -3.11
N LEU A 83 2.97 -7.84 -3.06
CA LEU A 83 3.23 -6.99 -4.22
C LEU A 83 4.07 -7.69 -5.29
N THR A 84 5.09 -8.45 -4.90
CA THR A 84 5.93 -9.22 -5.84
C THR A 84 5.12 -10.30 -6.56
N ARG A 85 4.11 -10.88 -5.91
CA ARG A 85 3.21 -11.88 -6.52
C ARG A 85 2.00 -11.28 -7.23
N SER A 86 1.76 -9.99 -7.07
CA SER A 86 0.68 -9.27 -7.77
C SER A 86 1.01 -9.08 -9.25
N TYR A 87 0.02 -8.61 -10.01
CA TYR A 87 0.21 -8.21 -11.40
C TYR A 87 1.35 -7.19 -11.59
N LEU A 88 1.58 -6.31 -10.61
CA LEU A 88 2.67 -5.32 -10.65
C LEU A 88 4.04 -6.02 -10.65
N GLY A 89 4.22 -6.98 -9.74
CA GLY A 89 5.45 -7.75 -9.58
C GLY A 89 5.74 -8.66 -10.77
N THR A 90 4.72 -9.36 -11.28
CA THR A 90 4.86 -10.23 -12.47
C THR A 90 5.26 -9.46 -13.72
N ASN A 91 4.88 -8.18 -13.79
CA ASN A 91 5.22 -7.28 -14.89
C ASN A 91 6.57 -6.56 -14.71
N GLY A 92 7.35 -6.91 -13.68
CA GLY A 92 8.73 -6.44 -13.51
C GLY A 92 8.87 -5.18 -12.67
N LEU A 93 7.80 -4.71 -12.01
CA LEU A 93 7.91 -3.71 -10.96
C LEU A 93 8.44 -4.36 -9.68
N ARG A 94 9.32 -3.64 -8.98
CA ARG A 94 9.90 -4.03 -7.71
C ARG A 94 9.42 -3.06 -6.64
N PRO A 95 8.64 -3.53 -5.66
CA PRO A 95 8.20 -2.69 -4.57
C PRO A 95 9.36 -2.46 -3.60
N ARG A 96 9.67 -1.20 -3.33
CA ARG A 96 10.46 -0.77 -2.17
C ARG A 96 9.49 -0.23 -1.13
N ILE A 97 9.47 -0.88 0.03
CA ILE A 97 8.47 -0.64 1.07
C ILE A 97 9.15 -0.03 2.29
N GLN A 98 8.50 0.95 2.88
CA GLN A 98 8.90 1.55 4.13
C GLN A 98 7.67 1.74 5.02
N VAL A 99 7.71 1.19 6.23
CA VAL A 99 6.67 1.43 7.24
C VAL A 99 7.19 2.52 8.18
N GLN A 100 6.73 3.76 7.98
CA GLN A 100 7.31 4.95 8.65
C GLN A 100 6.88 5.09 10.12
N GLU A 101 5.72 4.57 10.50
CA GLU A 101 5.11 4.78 11.83
C GLU A 101 4.84 3.48 12.59
N THR A 102 4.63 3.60 13.91
CA THR A 102 4.12 2.50 14.72
C THR A 102 2.72 2.10 14.25
N CYS A 103 2.53 0.82 13.93
CA CYS A 103 1.22 0.29 13.58
C CYS A 103 0.19 0.58 14.67
N GLN A 104 -0.97 1.06 14.28
CA GLN A 104 -2.05 1.46 15.17
C GLN A 104 -2.81 0.22 15.64
N ARG A 105 -2.94 0.07 16.95
CA ARG A 105 -3.82 -0.93 17.55
C ARG A 105 -5.24 -0.36 17.70
N PRO A 106 -6.27 -1.22 17.82
CA PRO A 106 -7.65 -0.78 18.01
C PRO A 106 -7.85 0.14 19.21
N ASP A 107 -7.02 0.00 20.24
CA ASP A 107 -7.10 0.75 21.49
C ASP A 107 -6.16 1.97 21.55
N ASP A 108 -5.40 2.25 20.48
CA ASP A 108 -4.51 3.41 20.42
C ASP A 108 -5.29 4.69 20.07
N SER A 109 -4.96 5.80 20.72
CA SER A 109 -5.52 7.12 20.41
C SER A 109 -5.00 7.62 19.06
N LYS A 110 -5.89 7.86 18.09
CA LYS A 110 -5.53 8.38 16.76
C LYS A 110 -5.26 9.88 16.80
N GLN A 111 -4.12 10.33 16.26
CA GLN A 111 -3.82 11.77 16.13
C GLN A 111 -4.72 12.50 15.11
N PHE A 112 -5.36 11.78 14.18
CA PHE A 112 -6.07 12.38 13.03
C PHE A 112 -7.58 12.14 13.02
N ASP A 113 -8.22 11.98 14.18
CA ASP A 113 -9.67 11.73 14.25
C ASP A 113 -10.56 12.97 14.00
N VAL A 114 -10.02 14.05 13.41
CA VAL A 114 -10.75 15.34 13.34
C VAL A 114 -10.95 15.92 11.94
N LEU A 115 -10.17 15.61 10.90
CA LEU A 115 -10.24 16.42 9.68
C LEU A 115 -10.05 15.63 8.37
N PHE A 116 -11.20 15.48 7.68
CA PHE A 116 -11.42 15.22 6.25
C PHE A 116 -11.09 13.83 5.66
N TYR A 117 -12.14 13.03 5.47
CA TYR A 117 -12.23 12.10 4.34
C TYR A 117 -13.34 12.59 3.40
N SER A 118 -12.98 13.11 2.22
CA SER A 118 -13.94 13.19 1.10
C SER A 118 -13.83 11.89 0.29
N PHE A 119 -14.89 11.09 0.29
CA PHE A 119 -15.06 10.03 -0.69
C PHE A 119 -15.69 10.67 -1.93
N VAL A 120 -15.06 10.49 -3.08
CA VAL A 120 -15.68 10.70 -4.40
C VAL A 120 -16.35 9.39 -4.80
#